data_AF-A0A354HIY9-F1
#
_entry.id   AF-A0A354HIY9-F1
#
_cell.length_a   1.000
_cell.length_b   1.000
_cell.length_c   1.000
_cell.angle_alpha   90.00
_cell.angle_beta   90.00
_cell.angle_gamma   90.00
#
_symmetry.space_group_name_H-M   'P 1'
#
loop_
_entity.id
_entity.type
_entity.pdbx_description
1 polymer ?
#
loop_
_entity_poly.entity_id
_entity_poly.type
_entity_poly.pdbx_seq_one_letter_code
_entity_poly.pdbx_strand_id
1 'polypeptide(L)'
;MKKIRNRILSFITAAMLAITSAVGIIPEFLFVAGAETDPRIIVTLGDSYSSGEGIKPFYGQDEKVSDSAVNQDWLAHRSSKAWAGMLTLDGVNGTMADHRGTNWYLAAASSAEIKHLTQTQEIEYNFDWNDTAYTGTASLPAQLDILNGLALTSNDYITISIGGNDIGFVDILTAAFTSTTEYFQTGIDAKKSLFYSGLKNELISAYRNLASAAGDASIIVVGYPYLVSGTGMFPSDKAAILKDAVDWFDDELRSIVNDLHDNSGLKIYFVDVRSDFEGHEAYSSQPYINELYLLLFETDPDEIDKTSFVRRNSFHPNESGAALYAAAVQAQIDRIEHPFTVTFDSRGGSAVASQRVISGEKASAPADPFRGESVFIGWYDNAGCTGSPFDFEQTVITADKTLYAKWIITGISYTPSVPSYPTSNTPTDTDHTVAADDRPNSGRDVTAEITESKAKLTWDAVPGAESYTVYIKRNGKYEKLRTLSKTSLTVSGLKNGKTYEFLIRYSIGGNLSETADAYEISVTANYKPVVSLTADEGSIAVRWNKVDNAEKYRVFKYVNGKLKLVAETEKNAVRITGTKAGKKYSYAVKAYVNGEWTKVSSSDIATVTAK
;
A
#
# COMPACT_ATOMS: atom_id res chain seq x y z
N MET A 1 -25.45 51.09 29.48
CA MET A 1 -26.77 50.42 29.56
C MET A 1 -26.67 49.12 28.80
N LYS A 2 -26.40 48.01 29.49
CA LYS A 2 -27.38 46.97 29.83
C LYS A 2 -28.03 46.33 28.60
N LYS A 3 -27.62 45.08 28.35
CA LYS A 3 -28.44 43.96 27.87
C LYS A 3 -29.16 44.14 26.52
N ILE A 4 -28.58 43.60 25.44
CA ILE A 4 -29.24 42.62 24.56
C ILE A 4 -28.13 41.66 24.10
N ARG A 5 -27.76 40.75 25.01
CA ARG A 5 -27.08 39.49 24.76
C ARG A 5 -28.03 38.47 25.36
N ASN A 6 -28.48 37.52 24.54
CA ASN A 6 -29.27 36.31 24.84
C ASN A 6 -30.67 36.25 24.19
N ARG A 7 -30.83 35.15 23.43
CA ARG A 7 -32.06 34.47 22.99
C ARG A 7 -32.68 34.96 21.68
N ILE A 8 -32.38 34.24 20.59
CA ILE A 8 -33.36 33.36 19.92
C ILE A 8 -32.56 32.17 19.37
N LEU A 9 -32.80 31.02 19.99
CA LEU A 9 -32.32 29.70 19.62
C LEU A 9 -33.45 29.02 18.83
N SER A 10 -33.07 28.19 17.86
CA SER A 10 -33.80 27.00 17.39
C SER A 10 -35.24 27.16 16.92
N PHE A 11 -35.49 26.90 15.64
CA PHE A 11 -36.50 25.94 15.15
C PHE A 11 -36.43 25.99 13.62
N ILE A 12 -36.17 24.85 12.97
CA ILE A 12 -36.94 24.29 11.86
C ILE A 12 -36.19 23.03 11.39
N THR A 13 -36.67 21.89 11.88
CA THR A 13 -36.56 20.61 11.19
C THR A 13 -37.98 20.24 10.77
N ALA A 14 -38.13 19.75 9.54
CA ALA A 14 -39.27 19.05 8.95
C ALA A 14 -40.48 19.88 8.44
N ALA A 15 -40.59 19.93 7.11
CA ALA A 15 -41.87 19.73 6.40
C ALA A 15 -41.61 18.95 5.09
N MET A 16 -42.36 17.86 4.93
CA MET A 16 -42.26 16.81 3.92
C MET A 16 -42.92 17.17 2.57
N LEU A 17 -42.28 16.68 1.49
CA LEU A 17 -42.81 15.83 0.40
C LEU A 17 -43.94 16.31 -0.55
N ALA A 18 -43.66 16.05 -1.84
CA ALA A 18 -44.53 15.79 -3.00
C ALA A 18 -44.80 16.96 -3.97
N ILE A 19 -44.18 16.89 -5.15
CA ILE A 19 -44.82 16.70 -6.47
C ILE A 19 -43.72 16.28 -7.46
N THR A 20 -43.88 15.11 -8.07
CA THR A 20 -43.14 14.68 -9.27
C THR A 20 -44.05 14.84 -10.50
N SER A 21 -43.54 15.45 -11.58
CA SER A 21 -43.47 14.82 -12.92
C SER A 21 -43.10 15.80 -14.04
N ALA A 22 -42.34 15.23 -15.00
CA ALA A 22 -42.19 15.61 -16.41
C ALA A 22 -41.10 16.62 -16.85
N VAL A 23 -39.96 16.02 -17.26
CA VAL A 23 -39.14 16.27 -18.47
C VAL A 23 -38.84 17.73 -18.87
N GLY A 24 -37.57 18.10 -18.78
CA GLY A 24 -36.98 19.23 -19.49
C GLY A 24 -35.49 19.35 -19.19
N ILE A 25 -34.65 19.04 -20.17
CA ILE A 25 -33.18 19.08 -20.12
C ILE A 25 -32.74 20.49 -19.72
N ILE A 26 -32.03 20.63 -18.60
CA ILE A 26 -31.26 21.83 -18.25
C ILE A 26 -29.80 21.39 -18.12
N PRO A 27 -28.85 22.02 -18.84
CA PRO A 27 -27.44 21.77 -18.59
C PRO A 27 -27.09 22.34 -17.20
N GLU A 28 -26.83 21.47 -16.23
CA GLU A 28 -26.29 21.87 -14.94
C GLU A 28 -24.86 22.38 -15.13
N PHE A 29 -24.71 23.67 -15.39
CA PHE A 29 -23.61 24.41 -14.78
C PHE A 29 -24.03 24.68 -13.33
N LEU A 30 -23.85 23.65 -12.50
CA LEU A 30 -23.90 23.83 -11.06
C LEU A 30 -22.62 24.57 -10.67
N PHE A 31 -22.71 25.89 -10.51
CA PHE A 31 -21.82 26.59 -9.61
C PHE A 31 -22.09 25.99 -8.23
N VAL A 32 -21.29 25.01 -7.83
CA VAL A 32 -21.18 24.60 -6.44
C VAL A 32 -20.64 25.83 -5.71
N ALA A 33 -21.51 26.53 -4.98
CA ALA A 33 -21.06 27.38 -3.89
C ALA A 33 -20.12 26.50 -3.06
N GLY A 34 -18.85 26.89 -2.98
CA GLY A 34 -17.79 26.11 -2.35
C GLY A 34 -18.32 25.54 -1.04
N ALA A 35 -18.37 24.21 -0.95
CA ALA A 35 -18.48 23.58 0.34
C ALA A 35 -17.35 24.19 1.17
N GLU A 36 -17.66 24.80 2.31
CA GLU A 36 -16.64 25.11 3.29
C GLU A 36 -15.99 23.76 3.63
N THR A 37 -14.84 23.49 3.00
CA THR A 37 -14.02 22.34 3.30
C THR A 37 -13.54 22.55 4.72
N ASP A 38 -13.73 21.55 5.58
CA ASP A 38 -13.21 21.57 6.94
C ASP A 38 -11.73 21.98 6.87
N PRO A 39 -11.26 22.94 7.70
CA PRO A 39 -9.90 23.46 7.57
C PRO A 39 -8.89 22.32 7.76
N ARG A 40 -8.09 22.02 6.74
CA ARG A 40 -7.13 20.91 6.78
C ARG A 40 -6.17 21.04 7.96
N ILE A 41 -5.91 19.92 8.62
CA ILE A 41 -4.96 19.80 9.72
C ILE A 41 -3.67 19.16 9.23
N ILE A 42 -2.54 19.73 9.63
CA ILE A 42 -1.21 19.11 9.58
C ILE A 42 -0.69 18.93 10.99
N VAL A 43 -0.28 17.71 11.32
CA VAL A 43 0.51 17.41 12.51
C VAL A 43 1.93 17.06 12.09
N THR A 44 2.92 17.77 12.61
CA THR A 44 4.33 17.53 12.31
C THR A 44 5.03 16.90 13.51
N LEU A 45 5.44 15.67 13.34
CA LEU A 45 6.21 14.87 14.30
C LEU A 45 7.65 14.74 13.78
N GLY A 46 8.52 14.12 14.57
CA GLY A 46 9.84 13.73 14.13
C GLY A 46 10.98 14.37 14.90
N ASP A 47 12.15 14.35 14.27
CA ASP A 47 13.41 14.81 14.82
C ASP A 47 13.76 16.25 14.44
N SER A 48 15.05 16.59 14.55
CA SER A 48 15.60 17.92 14.29
C SER A 48 15.29 18.44 12.90
N TYR A 49 15.28 17.57 11.88
CA TYR A 49 14.95 17.94 10.49
C TYR A 49 13.49 18.39 10.36
N SER A 50 12.58 17.79 11.14
CA SER A 50 11.17 18.21 11.21
C SER A 50 10.93 19.42 12.11
N SER A 51 11.72 19.57 13.18
CA SER A 51 11.61 20.72 14.09
C SER A 51 12.08 22.04 13.48
N GLY A 52 12.94 21.99 12.46
CA GLY A 52 13.58 23.16 11.87
C GLY A 52 14.82 23.63 12.62
N GLU A 53 15.57 22.69 13.20
CA GLU A 53 16.85 22.94 13.87
C GLU A 53 17.77 23.81 12.99
N GLY A 54 18.35 24.85 13.59
CA GLY A 54 19.21 25.80 12.89
C GLY A 54 18.52 26.92 12.12
N ILE A 55 17.18 26.98 12.10
CA ILE A 55 16.42 27.99 11.36
C ILE A 55 15.66 28.89 12.33
N LYS A 56 16.11 30.12 12.53
CA LYS A 56 15.41 31.10 13.39
C LYS A 56 14.21 31.76 12.66
N PRO A 57 13.16 32.21 13.37
CA PRO A 57 13.03 32.20 14.83
C PRO A 57 12.44 30.90 15.38
N PHE A 58 12.97 30.48 16.54
CA PHE A 58 12.41 29.41 17.37
C PHE A 58 11.28 29.96 18.24
N TYR A 59 10.24 29.18 18.46
CA TYR A 59 9.19 29.55 19.42
C TYR A 59 9.79 29.63 20.84
N GLY A 60 9.45 30.69 21.58
CA GLY A 60 9.97 30.93 22.93
C GLY A 60 11.37 31.56 23.01
N GLN A 61 12.03 31.85 21.87
CA GLN A 61 13.39 32.41 21.85
C GLN A 61 13.49 33.83 22.46
N ASP A 62 12.42 34.64 22.33
CA ASP A 62 12.40 36.04 22.77
C ASP A 62 11.79 36.19 24.17
N GLU A 63 11.45 35.08 24.84
CA GLU A 63 10.95 35.07 26.20
C GLU A 63 12.08 35.40 27.21
N LYS A 64 11.71 35.71 28.46
CA LYS A 64 12.73 35.84 29.51
C LYS A 64 13.40 34.48 29.67
N VAL A 65 14.71 34.43 29.88
CA VAL A 65 15.41 33.14 29.99
C VAL A 65 14.92 32.20 31.10
N SER A 66 14.38 32.74 32.20
CA SER A 66 13.70 31.91 33.23
C SER A 66 12.49 31.14 32.68
N ASP A 67 11.86 31.69 31.65
CA ASP A 67 10.66 31.18 31.00
C ASP A 67 11.07 30.32 29.79
N SER A 68 12.10 30.71 29.03
CA SER A 68 12.67 29.89 27.93
C SER A 68 13.26 28.57 28.40
N ALA A 69 13.93 28.53 29.57
CA ALA A 69 14.51 27.32 30.14
C ALA A 69 13.47 26.24 30.51
N VAL A 70 12.18 26.59 30.55
CA VAL A 70 11.06 25.65 30.73
C VAL A 70 10.10 25.63 29.53
N ASN A 71 10.41 26.41 28.49
CA ASN A 71 9.61 26.47 27.27
C ASN A 71 9.94 25.24 26.41
N GLN A 72 8.97 24.33 26.31
CA GLN A 72 9.13 23.08 25.58
C GLN A 72 9.40 23.28 24.09
N ASP A 73 8.86 24.35 23.48
CA ASP A 73 9.11 24.60 22.06
C ASP A 73 10.54 25.07 21.80
N TRP A 74 11.05 25.94 22.68
CA TRP A 74 12.43 26.42 22.60
C TRP A 74 13.42 25.28 22.86
N LEU A 75 13.20 24.49 23.91
CA LEU A 75 14.01 23.30 24.22
C LEU A 75 13.99 22.26 23.10
N ALA A 76 12.86 22.12 22.41
CA ALA A 76 12.71 21.24 21.26
C ALA A 76 13.28 21.82 19.95
N HIS A 77 13.75 23.06 19.96
CA HIS A 77 14.23 23.79 18.77
C HIS A 77 13.20 23.87 17.64
N ARG A 78 11.94 24.10 18.02
CA ARG A 78 10.84 24.23 17.06
C ARG A 78 10.86 25.59 16.40
N SER A 79 11.15 25.60 15.11
CA SER A 79 11.17 26.79 14.28
C SER A 79 9.79 27.11 13.69
N SER A 80 9.46 28.39 13.64
CA SER A 80 8.36 28.89 12.81
C SER A 80 8.61 28.70 11.30
N LYS A 81 9.86 28.49 10.91
CA LYS A 81 10.32 28.21 9.56
C LYS A 81 10.72 26.74 9.37
N ALA A 82 10.24 25.84 10.23
CA ALA A 82 10.26 24.42 9.90
C ALA A 82 9.51 24.20 8.57
N TRP A 83 9.96 23.25 7.75
CA TRP A 83 9.42 23.08 6.39
C TRP A 83 7.90 22.84 6.38
N ALA A 84 7.35 22.15 7.39
CA ALA A 84 5.91 21.94 7.49
C ALA A 84 5.14 23.24 7.74
N GLY A 85 5.76 24.22 8.40
CA GLY A 85 5.21 25.55 8.58
C GLY A 85 5.15 26.37 7.30
N MET A 86 5.97 26.04 6.30
CA MET A 86 6.00 26.71 5.00
C MET A 86 4.94 26.20 4.01
N LEU A 87 4.25 25.10 4.32
CA LEU A 87 3.22 24.52 3.46
C LEU A 87 2.03 25.48 3.29
N THR A 88 1.37 25.39 2.14
CA THR A 88 0.15 26.15 1.83
C THR A 88 -0.91 25.20 1.33
N LEU A 89 -2.00 25.07 2.06
CA LEU A 89 -3.05 24.11 1.73
C LEU A 89 -4.29 24.79 1.16
N ASP A 90 -4.96 24.10 0.24
CA ASP A 90 -6.26 24.50 -0.26
C ASP A 90 -7.25 24.68 0.90
N GLY A 91 -7.90 25.85 0.95
CA GLY A 91 -8.83 26.22 2.01
C GLY A 91 -8.17 26.83 3.26
N VAL A 92 -6.83 26.92 3.33
CA VAL A 92 -6.09 27.57 4.42
C VAL A 92 -5.38 28.82 3.87
N ASN A 93 -5.79 30.00 4.33
CA ASN A 93 -5.21 31.27 3.85
C ASN A 93 -3.83 31.52 4.45
N GLY A 94 -2.77 31.52 3.64
CA GLY A 94 -1.40 31.76 4.09
C GLY A 94 -0.65 30.45 4.33
N THR A 95 0.41 30.51 5.13
CA THR A 95 1.25 29.37 5.44
C THR A 95 0.75 28.63 6.68
N MET A 96 1.07 27.35 6.84
CA MET A 96 0.72 26.60 8.05
C MET A 96 1.28 27.23 9.34
N ALA A 97 2.41 27.94 9.25
CA ALA A 97 2.96 28.73 10.35
C ALA A 97 2.00 29.81 10.87
N ASP A 98 1.20 30.42 9.99
CA ASP A 98 0.19 31.41 10.35
C ASP A 98 -0.99 30.80 11.15
N HIS A 99 -1.12 29.47 11.12
CA HIS A 99 -2.23 28.71 11.72
C HIS A 99 -1.76 27.70 12.78
N ARG A 100 -0.65 28.01 13.46
CA ARG A 100 -0.17 27.16 14.57
C ARG A 100 -1.22 27.07 15.68
N GLY A 101 -1.48 25.84 16.13
CA GLY A 101 -2.45 25.52 17.19
C GLY A 101 -3.90 25.46 16.73
N THR A 102 -4.20 25.72 15.45
CA THR A 102 -5.53 25.52 14.86
C THR A 102 -5.48 24.48 13.75
N ASN A 103 -4.66 24.74 12.73
CA ASN A 103 -4.49 23.86 11.56
C ASN A 103 -3.13 23.18 11.58
N TRP A 104 -2.12 23.79 12.20
CA TRP A 104 -0.79 23.20 12.29
C TRP A 104 -0.42 22.90 13.74
N TYR A 105 -0.06 21.64 13.98
CA TYR A 105 0.35 21.13 15.29
C TYR A 105 1.78 20.58 15.18
N LEU A 106 2.75 21.27 15.77
CA LEU A 106 4.17 20.91 15.70
C LEU A 106 4.62 20.26 17.01
N ALA A 107 4.90 18.96 16.99
CA ALA A 107 5.45 18.18 18.11
C ALA A 107 6.89 17.71 17.89
N ALA A 108 7.41 17.78 16.65
CA ALA A 108 8.79 17.42 16.33
C ALA A 108 9.78 18.09 17.29
N ALA A 109 10.87 17.40 17.59
CA ALA A 109 11.86 17.88 18.55
C ALA A 109 13.27 17.47 18.11
N SER A 110 14.21 18.39 18.28
CA SER A 110 15.63 18.09 18.08
C SER A 110 16.09 16.91 18.95
N SER A 111 17.00 16.11 18.42
CA SER A 111 17.48 14.86 19.03
C SER A 111 16.42 13.77 19.28
N ALA A 112 15.21 13.88 18.73
CA ALA A 112 14.19 12.85 18.93
C ALA A 112 14.58 11.51 18.29
N GLU A 113 14.37 10.42 19.02
CA GLU A 113 14.47 9.03 18.59
C GLU A 113 13.07 8.44 18.40
N ILE A 114 12.96 7.29 17.76
CA ILE A 114 11.70 6.57 17.54
C ILE A 114 10.91 6.40 18.85
N LYS A 115 11.60 6.07 19.94
CA LYS A 115 10.96 5.89 21.26
C LYS A 115 10.19 7.13 21.73
N HIS A 116 10.65 8.33 21.38
CA HIS A 116 10.04 9.61 21.79
C HIS A 116 8.70 9.91 21.11
N LEU A 117 8.32 9.12 20.10
CA LEU A 117 6.93 9.14 19.61
C LEU A 117 5.95 8.72 20.71
N THR A 118 6.33 7.77 21.57
CA THR A 118 5.47 7.17 22.60
C THR A 118 5.94 7.39 24.03
N GLN A 119 7.14 7.96 24.21
CA GLN A 119 7.77 8.18 25.50
C GLN A 119 8.19 9.64 25.63
N THR A 120 8.30 10.13 26.85
CA THR A 120 8.85 11.46 27.12
C THR A 120 10.30 11.54 26.68
N GLN A 121 10.72 12.69 26.17
CA GLN A 121 12.11 12.98 25.82
C GLN A 121 12.73 13.86 26.91
N GLU A 122 13.80 13.39 27.54
CA GLU A 122 14.59 14.20 28.46
C GLU A 122 15.58 15.07 27.67
N ILE A 123 15.61 16.36 27.97
CA ILE A 123 16.49 17.37 27.39
C ILE A 123 17.39 17.89 28.50
N GLU A 124 18.68 17.65 28.37
CA GLU A 124 19.69 18.34 29.18
C GLU A 124 20.02 19.68 28.52
N TYR A 125 20.04 20.75 29.31
CA TYR A 125 20.43 22.08 28.83
C TYR A 125 21.56 22.63 29.70
N ASN A 126 22.49 23.30 29.04
CA ASN A 126 23.65 24.01 29.57
C ASN A 126 23.99 25.20 28.66
N PHE A 127 23.48 26.38 29.02
CA PHE A 127 23.70 27.63 28.28
C PHE A 127 23.98 28.82 29.20
N ASP A 128 24.56 29.88 28.65
CA ASP A 128 24.75 31.13 29.39
C ASP A 128 23.83 32.21 28.82
N TRP A 129 23.23 32.99 29.71
CA TRP A 129 22.49 34.20 29.34
C TRP A 129 22.87 35.36 30.25
N ASN A 130 23.30 36.47 29.66
CA ASN A 130 23.79 37.65 30.38
C ASN A 130 24.78 37.28 31.51
N ASP A 131 25.83 36.52 31.17
CA ASP A 131 26.88 36.05 32.09
C ASP A 131 26.39 35.16 33.25
N THR A 132 25.18 34.60 33.14
CA THR A 132 24.63 33.63 34.10
C THR A 132 24.50 32.26 33.44
N ALA A 133 25.10 31.23 34.04
CA ALA A 133 25.00 29.84 33.58
C ALA A 133 23.67 29.20 34.03
N TYR A 134 22.96 28.59 33.08
CA TYR A 134 21.74 27.83 33.28
C TYR A 134 22.03 26.37 32.94
N THR A 135 21.86 25.48 33.93
CA THR A 135 21.99 24.04 33.74
C THR A 135 20.79 23.30 34.33
N GLY A 136 20.36 22.23 33.67
CA GLY A 136 19.26 21.42 34.17
C GLY A 136 18.78 20.37 33.17
N THR A 137 17.67 19.74 33.52
CA THR A 137 16.98 18.75 32.70
C THR A 137 15.51 19.10 32.63
N ALA A 138 14.91 18.97 31.46
CA ALA A 138 13.49 19.17 31.22
C ALA A 138 12.92 18.01 30.40
N SER A 139 11.64 17.71 30.61
CA SER A 139 10.95 16.64 29.88
C SER A 139 10.01 17.22 28.83
N LEU A 140 10.16 16.78 27.59
CA LEU A 140 9.17 16.96 26.53
C LEU A 140 8.16 15.80 26.57
N PRO A 141 6.86 16.05 26.33
CA PRO A 141 5.86 14.99 26.24
C PRO A 141 6.15 14.04 25.07
N ALA A 142 5.53 12.85 25.10
CA ALA A 142 5.57 11.96 23.95
C ALA A 142 4.93 12.66 22.74
N GLN A 143 5.55 12.55 21.57
CA GLN A 143 5.09 13.36 20.43
C GLN A 143 3.67 13.00 19.97
N LEU A 144 3.27 11.72 20.07
CA LEU A 144 1.91 11.30 19.74
C LEU A 144 0.84 11.88 20.67
N ASP A 145 1.21 12.40 21.84
CA ASP A 145 0.25 13.06 22.72
C ASP A 145 -0.40 14.29 22.08
N ILE A 146 0.24 14.91 21.07
CA ILE A 146 -0.33 16.04 20.34
C ILE A 146 -1.60 15.67 19.56
N LEU A 147 -1.79 14.38 19.26
CA LEU A 147 -2.97 13.87 18.57
C LEU A 147 -4.19 13.76 19.49
N ASN A 148 -3.99 13.82 20.82
CA ASN A 148 -5.07 13.67 21.79
C ASN A 148 -6.11 14.78 21.64
N GLY A 149 -7.33 14.41 21.25
CA GLY A 149 -8.44 15.35 21.08
C GLY A 149 -8.55 15.93 19.67
N LEU A 150 -7.65 15.57 18.75
CA LEU A 150 -7.80 15.89 17.32
C LEU A 150 -8.69 14.82 16.65
N ALA A 151 -9.68 15.28 15.90
CA ALA A 151 -10.55 14.41 15.10
C ALA A 151 -10.05 14.41 13.65
N LEU A 152 -8.93 13.73 13.40
CA LEU A 152 -8.32 13.67 12.08
C LEU A 152 -9.17 12.87 11.08
N THR A 153 -9.26 13.39 9.86
CA THR A 153 -10.06 12.88 8.74
C THR A 153 -9.16 12.49 7.57
N SER A 154 -9.77 11.98 6.48
CA SER A 154 -9.05 11.65 5.25
C SER A 154 -8.43 12.84 4.52
N ASN A 155 -8.76 14.08 4.91
CA ASN A 155 -8.24 15.30 4.30
C ASN A 155 -7.05 15.89 5.06
N ASP A 156 -6.68 15.27 6.19
CA ASP A 156 -5.64 15.73 7.09
C ASP A 156 -4.35 14.92 6.93
N TYR A 157 -3.24 15.50 7.39
CA TYR A 157 -1.91 14.94 7.20
C TYR A 157 -1.12 14.88 8.50
N ILE A 158 -0.32 13.81 8.63
CA ILE A 158 0.77 13.75 9.59
C ILE A 158 2.08 13.69 8.83
N THR A 159 3.02 14.59 9.12
CA THR A 159 4.33 14.63 8.48
C THR A 159 5.43 14.27 9.48
N ILE A 160 6.44 13.50 9.07
CA ILE A 160 7.47 13.00 10.00
C ILE A 160 8.82 12.70 9.33
N SER A 161 9.93 13.14 9.94
CA SER A 161 11.29 12.58 9.79
C SER A 161 11.72 11.94 11.11
N ILE A 162 12.13 10.67 11.11
CA ILE A 162 12.58 10.00 12.34
C ILE A 162 13.56 8.86 12.00
N GLY A 163 14.36 8.43 12.98
CA GLY A 163 15.28 7.29 12.85
C GLY A 163 16.75 7.67 12.68
N GLY A 164 17.07 8.91 12.30
CA GLY A 164 18.46 9.37 12.17
C GLY A 164 19.23 9.30 13.49
N ASN A 165 18.60 9.73 14.58
CA ASN A 165 19.21 9.66 15.91
C ASN A 165 19.38 8.20 16.38
N ASP A 166 18.40 7.33 16.08
CA ASP A 166 18.42 5.92 16.46
C ASP A 166 19.55 5.13 15.76
N ILE A 167 19.85 5.45 14.50
CA ILE A 167 20.99 4.88 13.78
C ILE A 167 22.34 5.52 14.22
N GLY A 168 22.30 6.58 15.03
CA GLY A 168 23.47 7.29 15.55
C GLY A 168 24.11 8.23 14.53
N PHE A 169 23.29 9.01 13.81
CA PHE A 169 23.74 9.96 12.80
C PHE A 169 24.77 10.97 13.31
N VAL A 170 24.64 11.42 14.57
CA VAL A 170 25.62 12.30 15.21
C VAL A 170 26.99 11.63 15.36
N ASP A 171 27.03 10.35 15.76
CA ASP A 171 28.28 9.58 15.83
C ASP A 171 28.90 9.42 14.45
N ILE A 172 28.08 9.14 13.44
CA ILE A 172 28.51 8.97 12.05
C ILE A 172 29.20 10.25 11.57
N LEU A 173 28.55 11.41 11.70
CA LEU A 173 29.12 12.68 11.29
C LEU A 173 30.40 13.00 12.08
N THR A 174 30.42 12.74 13.39
CA THR A 174 31.62 12.93 14.22
C THR A 174 32.79 12.05 13.74
N ALA A 175 32.53 10.77 13.45
CA ALA A 175 33.53 9.85 12.94
C ALA A 175 34.05 10.26 11.55
N ALA A 176 33.20 10.88 10.73
CA ALA A 176 33.59 11.38 9.42
C ALA A 176 34.71 12.44 9.51
N PHE A 177 34.73 13.26 10.56
CA PHE A 177 35.79 14.25 10.77
C PHE A 177 37.01 13.74 11.55
N THR A 178 36.80 12.79 12.46
CA THR A 178 37.81 12.46 13.49
C THR A 178 38.59 11.17 13.23
N SER A 179 38.11 10.30 12.33
CA SER A 179 38.68 8.97 12.10
C SER A 179 39.39 8.82 10.74
N THR A 180 39.97 7.66 10.45
CA THR A 180 40.42 7.31 9.10
C THR A 180 39.24 6.90 8.22
N THR A 181 39.37 6.96 6.89
CA THR A 181 38.32 6.52 5.96
C THR A 181 37.93 5.05 6.15
N GLU A 182 38.90 4.18 6.41
CA GLU A 182 38.66 2.75 6.69
C GLU A 182 37.84 2.54 7.97
N TYR A 183 38.17 3.26 9.04
CA TYR A 183 37.43 3.18 10.29
C TYR A 183 36.02 3.78 10.14
N PHE A 184 35.89 4.86 9.39
CA PHE A 184 34.60 5.47 9.08
C PHE A 184 33.68 4.50 8.31
N GLN A 185 34.20 3.85 7.25
CA GLN A 185 33.45 2.82 6.51
C GLN A 185 33.02 1.66 7.43
N THR A 186 33.93 1.17 8.25
CA THR A 186 33.63 0.09 9.22
C THR A 186 32.52 0.51 10.19
N GLY A 187 32.54 1.79 10.63
CA GLY A 187 31.48 2.37 11.44
C GLY A 187 30.13 2.37 10.74
N ILE A 188 30.07 2.80 9.48
CA ILE A 188 28.85 2.75 8.66
C ILE A 188 28.31 1.31 8.56
N ASP A 189 29.17 0.32 8.28
CA ASP A 189 28.76 -1.07 8.15
C ASP A 189 28.22 -1.65 9.46
N ALA A 190 28.78 -1.23 10.60
CA ALA A 190 28.28 -1.58 11.92
C ALA A 190 26.89 -0.97 12.18
N LYS A 191 26.66 0.29 11.77
CA LYS A 191 25.33 0.92 11.87
C LYS A 191 24.31 0.23 10.96
N LYS A 192 24.67 -0.15 9.73
CA LYS A 192 23.82 -0.98 8.86
C LYS A 192 23.44 -2.32 9.53
N SER A 193 24.39 -2.95 10.21
CA SER A 193 24.13 -4.19 10.96
C SER A 193 23.18 -3.98 12.14
N LEU A 194 23.32 -2.86 12.87
CA LEU A 194 22.38 -2.46 13.92
C LEU A 194 20.97 -2.23 13.37
N PHE A 195 20.86 -1.64 12.18
CA PHE A 195 19.58 -1.42 11.53
C PHE A 195 18.80 -2.72 11.34
N TYR A 196 19.44 -3.74 10.77
CA TYR A 196 18.79 -5.02 10.51
C TYR A 196 18.63 -5.89 11.76
N SER A 197 19.37 -5.66 12.84
CA SER A 197 19.28 -6.48 14.05
C SER A 197 18.10 -6.12 14.95
N GLY A 198 17.55 -4.91 14.83
CA GLY A 198 16.39 -4.48 15.64
C GLY A 198 15.69 -3.23 15.14
N LEU A 199 16.46 -2.18 14.80
CA LEU A 199 15.90 -0.85 14.53
C LEU A 199 14.90 -0.83 13.35
N LYS A 200 15.10 -1.65 12.32
CA LYS A 200 14.12 -1.81 11.22
C LYS A 200 12.74 -2.21 11.75
N ASN A 201 12.67 -3.14 12.69
CA ASN A 201 11.41 -3.59 13.28
C ASN A 201 10.80 -2.54 14.21
N GLU A 202 11.63 -1.75 14.88
CA GLU A 202 11.19 -0.62 15.71
C GLU A 202 10.54 0.47 14.84
N LEU A 203 11.16 0.84 13.70
CA LEU A 203 10.57 1.76 12.71
C LEU A 203 9.23 1.26 12.18
N ILE A 204 9.16 -0.01 11.75
CA ILE A 204 7.90 -0.62 11.28
C ILE A 204 6.81 -0.54 12.36
N SER A 205 7.17 -0.84 13.61
CA SER A 205 6.23 -0.79 14.74
C SER A 205 5.78 0.64 15.04
N ALA A 206 6.70 1.59 14.99
CA ALA A 206 6.41 3.01 15.17
C ALA A 206 5.45 3.54 14.10
N TYR A 207 5.66 3.22 12.82
CA TYR A 207 4.74 3.64 11.76
C TYR A 207 3.36 2.99 11.87
N ARG A 208 3.26 1.74 12.31
CA ARG A 208 1.96 1.10 12.58
C ARG A 208 1.23 1.73 13.77
N ASN A 209 1.95 2.07 14.83
CA ASN A 209 1.40 2.75 15.99
C ASN A 209 0.94 4.16 15.60
N LEU A 210 1.74 4.88 14.82
CA LEU A 210 1.38 6.19 14.29
C LEU A 210 0.12 6.09 13.40
N ALA A 211 0.05 5.11 12.50
CA ALA A 211 -1.14 4.90 11.66
C ALA A 211 -2.40 4.58 12.46
N SER A 212 -2.25 3.85 13.57
CA SER A 212 -3.37 3.60 14.48
C SER A 212 -3.85 4.89 15.17
N ALA A 213 -2.93 5.79 15.51
CA ALA A 213 -3.24 7.08 16.13
C ALA A 213 -3.74 8.13 15.11
N ALA A 214 -3.32 8.03 13.84
CA ALA A 214 -3.66 8.96 12.76
C ALA A 214 -5.13 8.87 12.32
N GLY A 215 -5.81 7.75 12.62
CA GLY A 215 -7.17 7.49 12.16
C GLY A 215 -7.21 7.42 10.62
N ASP A 216 -7.96 8.33 9.99
CA ASP A 216 -8.10 8.37 8.53
C ASP A 216 -7.08 9.27 7.81
N ALA A 217 -6.27 10.03 8.55
CA ALA A 217 -5.28 10.95 7.98
C ALA A 217 -4.18 10.22 7.20
N SER A 218 -3.62 10.93 6.22
CA SER A 218 -2.48 10.44 5.45
C SER A 218 -1.17 10.76 6.17
N ILE A 219 -0.24 9.81 6.22
CA ILE A 219 1.07 9.97 6.83
C ILE A 219 2.10 10.18 5.73
N ILE A 220 2.95 11.19 5.88
CA ILE A 220 4.02 11.51 4.96
C ILE A 220 5.34 11.39 5.73
N VAL A 221 6.06 10.30 5.47
CA VAL A 221 7.42 10.07 5.97
C VAL A 221 8.39 10.75 5.01
N VAL A 222 9.25 11.61 5.54
CA VAL A 222 10.21 12.38 4.74
C VAL A 222 11.62 11.87 4.99
N GLY A 223 12.36 11.61 3.92
CA GLY A 223 13.75 11.16 3.96
C GLY A 223 14.76 12.25 4.30
N TYR A 224 16.04 11.89 4.28
CA TYR A 224 17.16 12.79 4.60
C TYR A 224 17.92 13.19 3.32
N PRO A 225 18.48 14.41 3.27
CA PRO A 225 19.08 14.93 2.05
C PRO A 225 20.54 14.49 1.92
N TYR A 226 21.13 14.70 0.75
CA TYR A 226 22.58 14.66 0.64
C TYR A 226 23.21 15.79 1.47
N LEU A 227 24.17 15.44 2.33
CA LEU A 227 24.65 16.33 3.38
C LEU A 227 25.89 17.10 2.99
N VAL A 228 26.82 16.46 2.27
CA VAL A 228 28.14 17.02 1.93
C VAL A 228 28.48 16.76 0.47
N SER A 229 29.05 17.76 -0.20
CA SER A 229 29.38 17.73 -1.64
C SER A 229 30.72 17.06 -1.97
N GLY A 230 31.54 16.75 -0.95
CA GLY A 230 32.91 16.25 -1.14
C GLY A 230 33.89 17.30 -1.68
N THR A 231 33.49 18.57 -1.69
CA THR A 231 34.34 19.73 -1.95
C THR A 231 34.66 20.48 -0.66
N GLY A 232 35.65 21.38 -0.71
CA GLY A 232 36.02 22.20 0.45
C GLY A 232 36.80 21.41 1.51
N MET A 233 36.40 21.57 2.78
CA MET A 233 37.12 21.01 3.94
C MET A 233 36.78 19.52 4.19
N PHE A 234 35.73 18.98 3.56
CA PHE A 234 35.30 17.61 3.78
C PHE A 234 35.98 16.64 2.78
N PRO A 235 36.66 15.57 3.24
CA PRO A 235 37.33 14.61 2.35
C PRO A 235 36.36 13.94 1.35
N SER A 236 36.71 13.96 0.06
CA SER A 236 35.84 13.46 -1.02
C SER A 236 35.50 11.97 -0.91
N ASP A 237 36.44 11.16 -0.43
CA ASP A 237 36.26 9.72 -0.19
C ASP A 237 35.20 9.47 0.90
N LYS A 238 35.24 10.23 2.00
CA LYS A 238 34.22 10.13 3.06
C LYS A 238 32.88 10.74 2.65
N ALA A 239 32.88 11.76 1.82
CA ALA A 239 31.63 12.31 1.27
C ALA A 239 30.88 11.26 0.45
N ALA A 240 31.60 10.50 -0.38
CA ALA A 240 31.02 9.38 -1.12
C ALA A 240 30.43 8.31 -0.18
N ILE A 241 31.16 7.91 0.87
CA ILE A 241 30.67 6.96 1.88
C ILE A 241 29.39 7.47 2.56
N LEU A 242 29.35 8.75 2.93
CA LEU A 242 28.20 9.34 3.59
C LEU A 242 27.00 9.44 2.64
N LYS A 243 27.24 9.77 1.37
CA LYS A 243 26.21 9.76 0.33
C LYS A 243 25.62 8.37 0.15
N ASP A 244 26.46 7.33 0.03
CA ASP A 244 26.03 5.93 -0.08
C ASP A 244 25.26 5.46 1.17
N ALA A 245 25.61 5.98 2.35
CA ALA A 245 24.90 5.70 3.60
C ALA A 245 23.52 6.36 3.63
N VAL A 246 23.39 7.62 3.20
CA VAL A 246 22.09 8.30 3.04
C VAL A 246 21.26 7.55 2.01
N ASP A 247 21.86 7.16 0.88
CA ASP A 247 21.15 6.43 -0.18
C ASP A 247 20.56 5.12 0.36
N TRP A 248 21.36 4.34 1.08
CA TRP A 248 20.91 3.11 1.73
C TRP A 248 19.80 3.34 2.75
N PHE A 249 19.93 4.35 3.63
CA PHE A 249 18.97 4.56 4.72
C PHE A 249 17.60 4.98 4.18
N ASP A 250 17.58 5.93 3.24
CA ASP A 250 16.34 6.39 2.62
C ASP A 250 15.69 5.32 1.74
N ASP A 251 16.48 4.46 1.09
CA ASP A 251 15.95 3.31 0.36
C ASP A 251 15.29 2.26 1.30
N GLU A 252 15.86 2.06 2.50
CA GLU A 252 15.23 1.21 3.52
C GLU A 252 13.95 1.84 4.10
N LEU A 253 13.94 3.15 4.37
CA LEU A 253 12.74 3.87 4.80
C LEU A 253 11.64 3.79 3.74
N ARG A 254 11.97 4.06 2.48
CA ARG A 254 11.06 3.90 1.34
C ARG A 254 10.52 2.49 1.26
N SER A 255 11.38 1.48 1.38
CA SER A 255 10.99 0.07 1.31
C SER A 255 9.99 -0.30 2.41
N ILE A 256 10.24 0.15 3.65
CA ILE A 256 9.30 -0.03 4.77
C ILE A 256 7.97 0.67 4.50
N VAL A 257 8.00 1.93 4.08
CA VAL A 257 6.79 2.72 3.82
C VAL A 257 5.97 2.13 2.69
N ASN A 258 6.61 1.73 1.59
CA ASN A 258 5.93 1.08 0.46
C ASN A 258 5.33 -0.27 0.84
N ASP A 259 6.00 -1.09 1.66
CA ASP A 259 5.42 -2.35 2.16
C ASP A 259 4.18 -2.09 3.04
N LEU A 260 4.25 -1.10 3.93
CA LEU A 260 3.12 -0.69 4.76
C LEU A 260 1.96 -0.13 3.93
N HIS A 261 2.25 0.61 2.86
CA HIS A 261 1.26 1.13 1.93
C HIS A 261 0.62 0.02 1.11
N ASP A 262 1.41 -0.71 0.32
CA ASP A 262 0.94 -1.69 -0.66
C ASP A 262 0.37 -2.95 -0.02
N ASN A 263 1.04 -3.49 1.01
CA ASN A 263 0.71 -4.80 1.58
C ASN A 263 -0.15 -4.71 2.85
N SER A 264 -0.10 -3.59 3.57
CA SER A 264 -0.93 -3.38 4.77
C SER A 264 -2.10 -2.41 4.54
N GLY A 265 -2.16 -1.72 3.40
CA GLY A 265 -3.22 -0.78 3.06
C GLY A 265 -3.21 0.50 3.89
N LEU A 266 -2.07 0.84 4.51
CA LEU A 266 -1.94 2.06 5.30
C LEU A 266 -1.81 3.28 4.38
N LYS A 267 -2.45 4.40 4.73
CA LYS A 267 -2.29 5.69 4.03
C LYS A 267 -0.98 6.35 4.45
N ILE A 268 0.14 5.75 4.07
CA ILE A 268 1.49 6.21 4.39
C ILE A 268 2.32 6.35 3.11
N TYR A 269 3.07 7.44 2.99
CA TYR A 269 3.77 7.83 1.78
C TYR A 269 5.19 8.26 2.11
N PHE A 270 6.14 7.93 1.24
CA PHE A 270 7.54 8.34 1.38
C PHE A 270 7.84 9.50 0.44
N VAL A 271 8.44 10.56 0.97
CA VAL A 271 8.97 11.70 0.21
C VAL A 271 10.49 11.62 0.25
N ASP A 272 11.08 11.37 -0.93
CA ASP A 272 12.52 11.43 -1.14
C ASP A 272 12.91 12.84 -1.57
N VAL A 273 13.88 13.42 -0.87
CA VAL A 273 14.40 14.77 -1.14
C VAL A 273 15.82 14.75 -1.69
N ARG A 274 16.47 13.57 -1.80
CA ARG A 274 17.89 13.47 -2.17
C ARG A 274 18.22 14.17 -3.48
N SER A 275 17.40 13.94 -4.52
CA SER A 275 17.59 14.57 -5.84
C SER A 275 17.40 16.08 -5.81
N ASP A 276 16.56 16.59 -4.91
CA ASP A 276 16.30 18.03 -4.80
C ASP A 276 17.49 18.77 -4.17
N PHE A 277 18.31 18.05 -3.38
CA PHE A 277 19.49 18.57 -2.71
C PHE A 277 20.81 18.33 -3.47
N GLU A 278 20.79 17.68 -4.63
CA GLU A 278 21.99 17.44 -5.43
C GLU A 278 22.60 18.78 -5.90
N GLY A 279 23.87 19.03 -5.54
CA GLY A 279 24.54 20.32 -5.78
C GLY A 279 24.23 21.42 -4.76
N HIS A 280 23.43 21.11 -3.74
CA HIS A 280 23.06 22.01 -2.65
C HIS A 280 23.49 21.48 -1.27
N GLU A 281 24.38 20.49 -1.25
CA GLU A 281 24.94 19.94 -0.02
C GLU A 281 25.81 20.98 0.70
N ALA A 282 26.21 20.72 1.95
CA ALA A 282 27.21 21.53 2.62
C ALA A 282 28.51 21.58 1.80
N TYR A 283 29.19 22.73 1.85
CA TYR A 283 30.42 23.02 1.08
C TYR A 283 30.26 23.07 -0.44
N SER A 284 29.02 23.00 -0.97
CA SER A 284 28.73 23.29 -2.37
C SER A 284 28.79 24.81 -2.64
N SER A 285 28.65 25.22 -3.90
CA SER A 285 28.58 26.66 -4.25
C SER A 285 27.31 27.35 -3.78
N GLN A 286 26.24 26.60 -3.51
CA GLN A 286 24.95 27.12 -3.08
C GLN A 286 24.36 26.18 -2.01
N PRO A 287 24.92 26.18 -0.79
CA PRO A 287 24.55 25.21 0.23
C PRO A 287 23.16 25.50 0.78
N TYR A 288 22.31 24.47 0.79
CA TYR A 288 21.02 24.41 1.48
C TYR A 288 21.09 23.59 2.76
N ILE A 289 22.22 22.95 3.00
CA ILE A 289 22.60 22.31 4.24
C ILE A 289 23.65 23.18 4.93
N ASN A 290 23.47 23.43 6.22
CA ASN A 290 24.43 24.11 7.06
C ASN A 290 25.77 23.35 7.11
N GLU A 291 26.87 24.08 7.04
CA GLU A 291 28.21 23.50 7.18
C GLU A 291 28.50 23.07 8.63
N LEU A 292 29.68 22.48 8.85
CA LEU A 292 30.17 22.23 10.21
C LEU A 292 30.42 23.56 10.93
N TYR A 293 29.64 23.82 11.98
CA TYR A 293 29.90 24.91 12.91
C TYR A 293 30.50 24.37 14.20
N LEU A 294 31.71 24.83 14.52
CA LEU A 294 32.41 24.44 15.75
C LEU A 294 32.12 25.44 16.87
N LEU A 295 31.77 24.92 18.05
CA LEU A 295 31.40 25.74 19.21
C LEU A 295 32.57 26.59 19.77
N LEU A 296 33.81 26.26 19.39
CA LEU A 296 35.02 26.97 19.87
C LEU A 296 35.25 28.37 19.27
N PHE A 297 34.61 28.71 18.14
CA PHE A 297 34.97 29.91 17.39
C PHE A 297 33.92 31.01 17.40
N GLU A 298 32.70 30.73 17.86
CA GLU A 298 31.60 31.67 17.77
C GLU A 298 30.51 31.30 18.79
N THR A 299 29.97 32.28 19.53
CA THR A 299 28.89 32.04 20.52
C THR A 299 27.52 32.20 19.86
N ASP A 300 26.68 31.15 19.90
CA ASP A 300 25.25 31.26 19.57
C ASP A 300 24.46 31.36 20.88
N PRO A 301 23.75 32.47 21.15
CA PRO A 301 22.97 32.62 22.38
C PRO A 301 21.79 31.65 22.48
N ASP A 302 21.36 31.05 21.36
CA ASP A 302 20.26 30.07 21.33
C ASP A 302 20.76 28.61 21.40
N GLU A 303 22.08 28.40 21.54
CA GLU A 303 22.62 27.06 21.75
C GLU A 303 22.44 26.63 23.21
N ILE A 304 21.51 25.69 23.43
CA ILE A 304 21.20 25.13 24.75
C ILE A 304 22.19 24.06 25.21
N ASP A 305 23.09 23.56 24.34
CA ASP A 305 24.13 22.60 24.73
C ASP A 305 25.53 23.09 24.35
N LYS A 306 26.29 23.54 25.35
CA LYS A 306 27.71 23.93 25.22
C LYS A 306 28.69 22.78 25.47
N THR A 307 28.22 21.57 25.77
CA THR A 307 29.09 20.42 26.05
C THR A 307 29.60 19.75 24.78
N SER A 308 28.84 19.89 23.68
CA SER A 308 29.26 19.44 22.36
C SER A 308 30.41 20.29 21.81
N PHE A 309 31.25 19.69 20.96
CA PHE A 309 32.26 20.42 20.19
C PHE A 309 31.67 21.04 18.90
N VAL A 310 30.54 20.51 18.44
CA VAL A 310 29.86 20.84 17.18
C VAL A 310 28.50 21.46 17.52
N ARG A 311 28.13 22.57 16.87
CA ARG A 311 26.80 23.18 17.05
C ARG A 311 25.70 22.26 16.51
N ARG A 312 24.53 22.28 17.16
CA ARG A 312 23.41 21.41 16.77
C ARG A 312 22.88 21.66 15.37
N ASN A 313 22.96 22.89 14.87
CA ASN A 313 22.53 23.23 13.52
C ASN A 313 23.45 22.70 12.40
N SER A 314 24.62 22.16 12.72
CA SER A 314 25.54 21.60 11.71
C SER A 314 24.86 20.49 10.92
N PHE A 315 25.02 20.49 9.60
CA PHE A 315 24.42 19.52 8.67
C PHE A 315 22.88 19.46 8.66
N HIS A 316 22.21 20.45 9.25
CA HIS A 316 20.77 20.60 9.12
C HIS A 316 20.41 21.50 7.93
N PRO A 317 19.19 21.41 7.37
CA PRO A 317 18.73 22.34 6.36
C PRO A 317 18.78 23.78 6.88
N ASN A 318 19.23 24.70 6.04
CA ASN A 318 18.97 26.13 6.24
C ASN A 318 17.57 26.49 5.68
N GLU A 319 17.21 27.78 5.71
CA GLU A 319 15.89 28.23 5.25
C GLU A 319 15.59 27.83 3.80
N SER A 320 16.57 27.85 2.90
CA SER A 320 16.41 27.39 1.52
C SER A 320 16.21 25.87 1.43
N GLY A 321 16.93 25.10 2.26
CA GLY A 321 16.74 23.66 2.36
C GLY A 321 15.37 23.29 2.91
N ALA A 322 14.89 24.00 3.94
CA ALA A 322 13.53 23.83 4.45
C ALA A 322 12.47 24.15 3.39
N ALA A 323 12.71 25.14 2.52
CA ALA A 323 11.81 25.43 1.40
C ALA A 323 11.76 24.29 0.37
N LEU A 324 12.88 23.60 0.09
CA LEU A 324 12.88 22.40 -0.75
C LEU A 324 12.09 21.26 -0.12
N TYR A 325 12.32 21.00 1.17
CA TYR A 325 11.52 20.03 1.93
C TYR A 325 10.02 20.34 1.83
N ALA A 326 9.65 21.61 2.03
CA ALA A 326 8.27 22.05 1.93
C ALA A 326 7.69 21.81 0.53
N ALA A 327 8.45 22.13 -0.52
CA ALA A 327 8.02 21.89 -1.90
C ALA A 327 7.83 20.40 -2.21
N ALA A 328 8.73 19.53 -1.75
CA ALA A 328 8.63 18.09 -1.95
C ALA A 328 7.42 17.49 -1.21
N VAL A 329 7.17 17.91 0.02
CA VAL A 329 6.01 17.49 0.81
C VAL A 329 4.70 18.04 0.22
N GLN A 330 4.67 19.31 -0.20
CA GLN A 330 3.54 19.91 -0.89
C GLN A 330 3.20 19.13 -2.16
N ALA A 331 4.19 18.78 -2.99
CA ALA A 331 3.97 17.99 -4.18
C ALA A 331 3.36 16.60 -3.87
N GLN A 332 3.71 15.99 -2.74
CA GLN A 332 3.08 14.73 -2.33
C GLN A 332 1.63 14.94 -1.85
N ILE A 333 1.37 16.01 -1.10
CA ILE A 333 0.01 16.40 -0.69
C ILE A 333 -0.86 16.62 -1.93
N ASP A 334 -0.40 17.41 -2.90
CA ASP A 334 -1.14 17.70 -4.13
C ASP A 334 -1.48 16.42 -4.92
N ARG A 335 -0.56 15.43 -4.95
CA ARG A 335 -0.84 14.11 -5.57
C ARG A 335 -1.95 13.35 -4.84
N ILE A 336 -1.97 13.41 -3.51
CA ILE A 336 -3.00 12.77 -2.68
C ILE A 336 -4.36 13.45 -2.91
N GLU A 337 -4.38 14.78 -3.01
CA GLU A 337 -5.59 15.58 -3.17
C GLU A 337 -6.19 15.53 -4.57
N HIS A 338 -5.35 15.33 -5.59
CA HIS A 338 -5.76 15.30 -6.99
C HIS A 338 -5.49 13.94 -7.65
N PRO A 339 -6.14 12.85 -7.18
CA PRO A 339 -5.95 11.55 -7.79
C PRO A 339 -6.56 11.52 -9.20
N PHE A 340 -5.98 10.69 -10.06
CA PHE A 340 -6.50 10.41 -11.39
C PHE A 340 -7.64 9.40 -11.33
N THR A 341 -8.53 9.48 -12.31
CA THR A 341 -9.65 8.54 -12.49
C THR A 341 -9.27 7.42 -13.44
N VAL A 342 -9.38 6.18 -12.98
CA VAL A 342 -9.35 4.99 -13.84
C VAL A 342 -10.77 4.49 -14.03
N THR A 343 -11.30 4.73 -15.23
CA THR A 343 -12.65 4.34 -15.65
C THR A 343 -12.62 2.97 -16.32
N PHE A 344 -13.59 2.11 -15.99
CA PHE A 344 -13.70 0.77 -16.55
C PHE A 344 -14.90 0.66 -17.49
N ASP A 345 -14.66 0.75 -18.79
CA ASP A 345 -15.68 0.48 -19.80
C ASP A 345 -15.82 -1.04 -20.01
N SER A 346 -16.83 -1.62 -19.38
CA SER A 346 -17.12 -3.06 -19.47
C SER A 346 -17.64 -3.50 -20.85
N ARG A 347 -17.88 -2.57 -21.77
CA ARG A 347 -18.38 -2.81 -23.14
C ARG A 347 -19.58 -3.76 -23.18
N GLY A 348 -20.59 -3.46 -22.37
CA GLY A 348 -21.84 -4.22 -22.27
C GLY A 348 -21.80 -5.38 -21.29
N GLY A 349 -20.74 -5.51 -20.47
CA GLY A 349 -20.74 -6.36 -19.28
C GLY A 349 -21.34 -5.67 -18.05
N SER A 350 -21.30 -6.34 -16.91
CA SER A 350 -21.69 -5.77 -15.61
C SER A 350 -20.90 -4.49 -15.32
N ALA A 351 -21.52 -3.57 -14.58
CA ALA A 351 -20.87 -2.32 -14.19
C ALA A 351 -19.64 -2.59 -13.30
N VAL A 352 -18.59 -1.81 -13.52
CA VAL A 352 -17.35 -1.82 -12.73
C VAL A 352 -17.13 -0.40 -12.23
N ALA A 353 -16.98 -0.23 -10.92
CA ALA A 353 -16.77 1.08 -10.32
C ALA A 353 -15.43 1.66 -10.79
N SER A 354 -15.41 2.97 -11.07
CA SER A 354 -14.18 3.68 -11.37
C SER A 354 -13.32 3.78 -10.11
N GLN A 355 -12.01 3.84 -10.29
CA GLN A 355 -11.05 3.99 -9.20
C GLN A 355 -10.46 5.40 -9.22
N ARG A 356 -10.14 5.92 -8.04
CA ARG A 356 -9.35 7.13 -7.84
C ARG A 356 -7.96 6.67 -7.42
N VAL A 357 -6.94 7.00 -8.21
CA VAL A 357 -5.57 6.51 -8.05
C VAL A 357 -4.63 7.70 -7.97
N ILE A 358 -3.83 7.78 -6.93
CA ILE A 358 -2.85 8.87 -6.74
C ILE A 358 -1.81 8.79 -7.88
N SER A 359 -1.35 9.95 -8.33
CA SER A 359 -0.34 10.00 -9.40
C SER A 359 0.92 9.22 -9.01
N GLY A 360 1.33 8.28 -9.85
CA GLY A 360 2.48 7.39 -9.60
C GLY A 360 2.12 6.06 -8.95
N GLU A 361 0.89 5.88 -8.46
CA GLU A 361 0.40 4.61 -7.93
C GLU A 361 -0.22 3.73 -9.02
N LYS A 362 -0.50 2.47 -8.67
CA LYS A 362 -1.12 1.49 -9.57
C LYS A 362 -2.62 1.39 -9.30
N ALA A 363 -3.40 1.20 -10.36
CA ALA A 363 -4.80 0.81 -10.21
C ALA A 363 -4.91 -0.62 -9.68
N SER A 364 -5.93 -0.92 -8.88
CA SER A 364 -6.25 -2.29 -8.48
C SER A 364 -7.00 -3.00 -9.60
N ALA A 365 -6.68 -4.26 -9.87
CA ALA A 365 -7.48 -5.06 -10.81
C ALA A 365 -8.90 -5.26 -10.25
N PRO A 366 -9.97 -4.80 -10.94
CA PRO A 366 -11.33 -5.04 -10.47
C PRO A 366 -11.68 -6.53 -10.64
N ALA A 367 -12.76 -6.96 -9.98
CA ALA A 367 -13.37 -8.24 -10.30
C ALA A 367 -13.74 -8.29 -11.79
N ASP A 368 -13.49 -9.44 -12.43
CA ASP A 368 -13.80 -9.64 -13.84
C ASP A 368 -15.30 -9.35 -14.08
N PRO A 369 -15.64 -8.44 -15.02
CA PRO A 369 -17.04 -8.16 -15.32
C PRO A 369 -17.70 -9.40 -15.93
N PHE A 370 -19.03 -9.45 -15.86
CA PHE A 370 -19.84 -10.53 -16.45
C PHE A 370 -20.63 -10.03 -17.66
N ARG A 371 -20.60 -10.75 -18.78
CA ARG A 371 -21.38 -10.43 -19.99
C ARG A 371 -22.01 -11.68 -20.60
N GLY A 372 -23.08 -12.18 -19.97
CA GLY A 372 -23.86 -13.32 -20.49
C GLY A 372 -22.97 -14.54 -20.78
N GLU A 373 -22.97 -14.99 -22.04
CA GLU A 373 -22.14 -16.13 -22.50
C GLU A 373 -20.75 -15.71 -23.03
N SER A 374 -20.39 -14.44 -22.96
CA SER A 374 -19.08 -13.97 -23.43
C SER A 374 -18.00 -14.23 -22.37
N VAL A 375 -16.81 -14.63 -22.81
CA VAL A 375 -15.62 -14.82 -21.97
C VAL A 375 -14.83 -13.51 -21.91
N PHE A 376 -14.57 -13.02 -20.70
CA PHE A 376 -13.71 -11.87 -20.46
C PHE A 376 -12.24 -12.25 -20.67
N ILE A 377 -11.50 -11.45 -21.45
CA ILE A 377 -10.09 -11.73 -21.82
C ILE A 377 -9.12 -10.84 -21.04
N GLY A 378 -9.57 -9.65 -20.63
CA GLY A 378 -8.76 -8.68 -19.92
C GLY A 378 -9.14 -7.23 -20.25
N TRP A 379 -8.57 -6.32 -19.47
CA TRP A 379 -8.67 -4.88 -19.66
C TRP A 379 -7.59 -4.40 -20.63
N TYR A 380 -7.91 -3.40 -21.46
CA TYR A 380 -6.99 -2.80 -22.42
C TYR A 380 -7.04 -1.29 -22.31
N ASP A 381 -5.90 -0.62 -22.49
CA ASP A 381 -5.78 0.86 -22.42
C ASP A 381 -6.22 1.58 -23.72
N ASN A 382 -6.67 0.82 -24.71
CA ASN A 382 -7.12 1.32 -25.99
C ASN A 382 -8.47 0.69 -26.38
N ALA A 383 -9.34 1.51 -26.97
CA ALA A 383 -10.70 1.09 -27.35
C ALA A 383 -10.72 -0.05 -28.41
N GLY A 384 -9.63 -0.23 -29.17
CA GLY A 384 -9.47 -1.34 -30.11
C GLY A 384 -9.18 -2.69 -29.46
N CYS A 385 -8.83 -2.71 -28.17
CA CYS A 385 -8.36 -3.88 -27.44
C CYS A 385 -7.24 -4.66 -28.18
N THR A 386 -6.33 -3.90 -28.78
CA THR A 386 -5.14 -4.40 -29.50
C THR A 386 -3.93 -4.43 -28.58
N GLY A 387 -2.94 -5.28 -28.89
CA GLY A 387 -1.72 -5.43 -28.09
C GLY A 387 -1.89 -6.31 -26.87
N SER A 388 -1.11 -6.02 -25.83
CA SER A 388 -1.17 -6.71 -24.53
C SER A 388 -2.25 -6.11 -23.63
N PRO A 389 -2.91 -6.90 -22.78
CA PRO A 389 -3.78 -6.37 -21.72
C PRO A 389 -3.02 -5.44 -20.78
N PHE A 390 -3.77 -4.51 -20.17
CA PHE A 390 -3.27 -3.63 -19.13
C PHE A 390 -2.71 -4.43 -17.95
N ASP A 391 -1.52 -4.05 -17.48
CA ASP A 391 -0.82 -4.69 -16.38
C ASP A 391 -1.01 -3.88 -15.09
N PHE A 392 -1.95 -4.31 -14.25
CA PHE A 392 -2.25 -3.67 -12.96
C PHE A 392 -1.09 -3.77 -11.95
N GLU A 393 -0.15 -4.69 -12.16
CA GLU A 393 0.96 -4.91 -11.21
C GLU A 393 2.17 -4.02 -11.52
N GLN A 394 2.30 -3.56 -12.77
CA GLN A 394 3.47 -2.81 -13.24
C GLN A 394 3.14 -1.40 -13.75
N THR A 395 1.88 -1.14 -14.12
CA THR A 395 1.52 0.14 -14.75
C THR A 395 1.07 1.16 -13.72
N VAL A 396 1.90 2.18 -13.52
CA VAL A 396 1.53 3.35 -12.72
C VAL A 396 0.57 4.28 -13.48
N ILE A 397 -0.27 4.98 -12.75
CA ILE A 397 -1.26 5.93 -13.27
C ILE A 397 -0.69 7.34 -13.15
N THR A 398 -0.58 8.03 -14.28
CA THR A 398 -0.05 9.40 -14.37
C THR A 398 -0.99 10.36 -15.09
N ALA A 399 -2.17 9.87 -15.47
CA ALA A 399 -3.26 10.65 -16.06
C ALA A 399 -4.56 9.84 -15.94
N ASP A 400 -5.70 10.53 -16.07
CA ASP A 400 -7.01 9.90 -16.24
C ASP A 400 -6.96 8.87 -17.37
N LYS A 401 -7.51 7.68 -17.11
CA LYS A 401 -7.42 6.54 -18.03
C LYS A 401 -8.74 5.82 -18.12
N THR A 402 -9.10 5.40 -19.33
CA THR A 402 -10.20 4.45 -19.54
C THR A 402 -9.64 3.10 -19.95
N LEU A 403 -10.03 2.06 -19.24
CA LEU A 403 -9.71 0.67 -19.53
C LEU A 403 -10.94 -0.02 -20.14
N TYR A 404 -10.73 -0.71 -21.26
CA TYR A 404 -11.76 -1.31 -22.09
C TYR A 404 -11.74 -2.84 -21.96
N ALA A 405 -12.89 -3.42 -21.60
CA ALA A 405 -13.05 -4.86 -21.50
C ALA A 405 -13.02 -5.55 -22.87
N LYS A 406 -12.16 -6.55 -23.04
CA LYS A 406 -12.16 -7.42 -24.22
C LYS A 406 -12.98 -8.69 -23.97
N TRP A 407 -13.83 -9.02 -24.92
CA TRP A 407 -14.76 -10.16 -24.86
C TRP A 407 -14.58 -11.10 -26.05
N ILE A 408 -14.79 -12.40 -25.82
CA ILE A 408 -15.01 -13.40 -26.88
C ILE A 408 -16.39 -14.02 -26.67
N ILE A 409 -17.26 -13.95 -27.68
CA ILE A 409 -18.60 -14.54 -27.64
C ILE A 409 -18.47 -16.06 -27.72
N THR A 410 -19.04 -16.81 -26.77
CA THR A 410 -19.18 -18.26 -26.94
C THR A 410 -20.48 -18.53 -27.71
N GLY A 411 -20.35 -19.10 -28.90
CA GLY A 411 -21.50 -19.45 -29.73
C GLY A 411 -22.30 -20.61 -29.12
N ILE A 412 -23.62 -20.52 -29.26
CA ILE A 412 -24.65 -21.49 -28.89
C ILE A 412 -24.31 -22.90 -29.44
N SER A 413 -24.66 -23.90 -28.64
CA SER A 413 -24.59 -25.34 -28.88
C SER A 413 -25.09 -25.78 -30.27
N TYR A 414 -24.23 -26.45 -31.03
CA TYR A 414 -24.65 -27.41 -32.06
C TYR A 414 -24.85 -28.77 -31.40
N THR A 415 -26.04 -29.35 -31.52
CA THR A 415 -26.28 -30.78 -31.30
C THR A 415 -25.54 -31.57 -32.37
N PRO A 416 -24.53 -32.41 -32.05
CA PRO A 416 -23.94 -33.30 -33.03
C PRO A 416 -24.88 -34.48 -33.24
N SER A 417 -25.43 -34.62 -34.44
CA SER A 417 -25.96 -35.89 -34.93
C SER A 417 -24.79 -36.87 -35.04
N VAL A 418 -24.82 -37.93 -34.23
CA VAL A 418 -23.86 -39.04 -34.28
C VAL A 418 -24.09 -39.84 -35.58
N PRO A 419 -23.11 -39.98 -36.47
CA PRO A 419 -23.11 -41.05 -37.46
C PRO A 419 -22.56 -42.31 -36.78
N SER A 420 -23.42 -43.29 -36.56
CA SER A 420 -23.04 -44.65 -36.22
C SER A 420 -22.39 -45.34 -37.42
N TYR A 421 -21.23 -45.98 -37.24
CA TYR A 421 -20.79 -47.16 -37.98
C TYR A 421 -19.66 -47.88 -37.21
N PRO A 422 -19.39 -49.17 -37.47
CA PRO A 422 -19.52 -50.23 -36.48
C PRO A 422 -18.18 -50.78 -35.99
N THR A 423 -18.25 -51.52 -34.90
CA THR A 423 -17.19 -52.31 -34.27
C THR A 423 -16.69 -53.48 -35.12
N SER A 424 -15.37 -53.72 -35.13
CA SER A 424 -14.66 -54.99 -35.39
C SER A 424 -13.15 -54.68 -35.40
N ASN A 425 -12.18 -55.37 -34.80
CA ASN A 425 -12.05 -56.60 -34.02
C ASN A 425 -10.69 -56.48 -33.24
N THR A 426 -10.54 -57.24 -32.15
CA THR A 426 -9.28 -57.47 -31.41
C THR A 426 -8.58 -58.76 -31.94
N PRO A 427 -7.39 -59.17 -31.45
CA PRO A 427 -6.01 -58.73 -31.76
C PRO A 427 -5.16 -59.83 -32.45
N THR A 428 -4.00 -59.48 -33.01
CA THR A 428 -2.85 -60.41 -33.14
C THR A 428 -1.51 -59.66 -33.04
N ASP A 429 -0.70 -60.15 -32.11
CA ASP A 429 0.71 -59.83 -31.87
C ASP A 429 1.62 -60.48 -32.92
N THR A 430 2.59 -59.72 -33.45
CA THR A 430 4.00 -60.17 -33.57
C THR A 430 4.90 -58.96 -33.80
N ASP A 431 5.71 -58.66 -32.79
CA ASP A 431 7.12 -58.27 -32.83
C ASP A 431 7.61 -57.36 -33.98
N HIS A 432 7.68 -56.06 -33.68
CA HIS A 432 8.75 -55.20 -34.19
C HIS A 432 9.24 -54.32 -33.04
N THR A 433 10.51 -54.47 -32.71
CA THR A 433 11.26 -53.55 -31.87
C THR A 433 11.24 -52.15 -32.50
N VAL A 434 10.58 -51.19 -31.84
CA VAL A 434 10.57 -49.78 -32.25
C VAL A 434 11.20 -48.94 -31.15
N ALA A 435 12.07 -48.04 -31.60
CA ALA A 435 12.94 -47.14 -30.86
C ALA A 435 12.26 -46.36 -29.73
N ALA A 436 13.09 -45.93 -28.77
CA ALA A 436 12.73 -44.92 -27.79
C ALA A 436 12.05 -43.72 -28.46
N ASP A 437 10.95 -43.29 -27.87
CA ASP A 437 10.14 -42.16 -28.30
C ASP A 437 10.95 -40.86 -28.27
N ASP A 438 11.52 -40.49 -29.42
CA ASP A 438 12.34 -39.30 -29.63
C ASP A 438 11.51 -38.01 -29.72
N ARG A 439 10.32 -37.98 -29.09
CA ARG A 439 9.52 -36.75 -28.92
C ARG A 439 10.25 -35.80 -27.95
N PRO A 440 10.48 -34.52 -28.31
CA PRO A 440 11.17 -33.55 -27.47
C PRO A 440 10.51 -33.26 -26.09
N ASN A 441 9.34 -33.83 -25.84
CA ASN A 441 8.54 -33.66 -24.63
C ASN A 441 8.25 -34.97 -23.86
N SER A 442 8.95 -36.08 -24.17
CA SER A 442 8.83 -37.31 -23.38
C SER A 442 9.44 -37.10 -21.97
N GLY A 443 8.58 -36.76 -21.00
CA GLY A 443 8.95 -36.63 -19.57
C GLY A 443 8.86 -35.23 -18.94
N ARG A 444 8.14 -34.27 -19.55
CA ARG A 444 7.85 -32.95 -18.96
C ARG A 444 6.39 -32.85 -18.51
N ASP A 445 6.16 -32.20 -17.37
CA ASP A 445 4.85 -32.13 -16.74
C ASP A 445 4.09 -30.83 -17.04
N VAL A 446 2.76 -30.95 -17.07
CA VAL A 446 1.81 -29.84 -17.04
C VAL A 446 0.79 -30.13 -15.95
N THR A 447 0.49 -29.12 -15.13
CA THR A 447 -0.43 -29.23 -14.00
C THR A 447 -1.47 -28.10 -14.05
N ALA A 448 -2.60 -28.34 -13.40
CA ALA A 448 -3.64 -27.34 -13.21
C ALA A 448 -4.10 -27.35 -11.76
N GLU A 449 -4.09 -26.17 -11.14
CA GLU A 449 -4.69 -25.94 -9.84
C GLU A 449 -6.02 -25.19 -10.02
N ILE A 450 -7.09 -25.69 -9.41
CA ILE A 450 -8.42 -25.08 -9.51
C ILE A 450 -8.78 -24.36 -8.23
N THR A 451 -9.05 -23.07 -8.37
CA THR A 451 -9.48 -22.20 -7.27
C THR A 451 -10.66 -21.40 -7.75
N GLU A 452 -11.84 -21.70 -7.21
CA GLU A 452 -13.09 -21.07 -7.67
C GLU A 452 -13.19 -21.13 -9.20
N SER A 453 -13.66 -20.08 -9.88
CA SER A 453 -13.81 -20.00 -11.33
C SER A 453 -12.50 -19.92 -12.14
N LYS A 454 -11.35 -20.23 -11.53
CA LYS A 454 -10.03 -20.08 -12.13
C LYS A 454 -9.27 -21.41 -12.19
N ALA A 455 -8.50 -21.62 -13.26
CA ALA A 455 -7.48 -22.65 -13.35
C ALA A 455 -6.11 -22.00 -13.52
N LYS A 456 -5.19 -22.25 -12.60
CA LYS A 456 -3.78 -21.92 -12.79
C LYS A 456 -3.10 -23.09 -13.48
N LEU A 457 -2.82 -22.93 -14.77
CA LEU A 457 -2.02 -23.86 -15.56
C LEU A 457 -0.54 -23.58 -15.30
N THR A 458 0.25 -24.61 -15.06
CA THR A 458 1.71 -24.53 -14.87
C THR A 458 2.36 -25.63 -15.68
N TRP A 459 3.43 -25.33 -16.41
CA TRP A 459 4.15 -26.29 -17.23
C TRP A 459 5.66 -26.14 -17.05
N ASP A 460 6.42 -27.19 -17.33
CA ASP A 460 7.87 -27.13 -17.29
C ASP A 460 8.45 -26.20 -18.36
N ALA A 461 9.58 -25.58 -18.06
CA ALA A 461 10.29 -24.76 -19.03
C ALA A 461 10.91 -25.64 -20.13
N VAL A 462 10.76 -25.20 -21.38
CA VAL A 462 11.43 -25.75 -22.56
C VAL A 462 12.74 -24.98 -22.77
N PRO A 463 13.91 -25.64 -22.73
CA PRO A 463 15.19 -24.97 -22.97
C PRO A 463 15.21 -24.24 -24.32
N GLY A 464 15.62 -22.97 -24.31
CA GLY A 464 15.67 -22.12 -25.51
C GLY A 464 14.33 -21.52 -25.94
N ALA A 465 13.22 -21.84 -25.27
CA ALA A 465 11.93 -21.23 -25.56
C ALA A 465 11.87 -19.78 -25.06
N GLU A 466 11.53 -18.87 -25.97
CA GLU A 466 11.37 -17.43 -25.71
C GLU A 466 9.96 -17.10 -25.22
N SER A 467 8.96 -17.88 -25.64
CA SER A 467 7.57 -17.69 -25.24
C SER A 467 6.74 -18.97 -25.37
N TYR A 468 5.58 -18.95 -24.73
CA TYR A 468 4.56 -19.99 -24.76
C TYR A 468 3.24 -19.40 -25.20
N THR A 469 2.57 -20.05 -26.15
CA THR A 469 1.22 -19.72 -26.60
C THR A 469 0.24 -20.77 -26.10
N VAL A 470 -0.67 -20.36 -25.22
CA VAL A 470 -1.73 -21.19 -24.66
C VAL A 470 -2.97 -21.09 -25.53
N TYR A 471 -3.56 -22.23 -25.85
CA TYR A 471 -4.80 -22.39 -26.59
C TYR A 471 -5.83 -23.12 -25.73
N ILE A 472 -7.11 -22.87 -26.00
CA ILE A 472 -8.24 -23.58 -25.40
C ILE A 472 -9.08 -24.22 -26.50
N LYS A 473 -9.53 -25.45 -26.29
CA LYS A 473 -10.38 -26.15 -27.25
C LYS A 473 -11.83 -25.68 -27.14
N ARG A 474 -12.41 -25.26 -28.25
CA ARG A 474 -13.81 -24.84 -28.40
C ARG A 474 -14.36 -25.38 -29.71
N ASN A 475 -15.52 -26.02 -29.67
CA ASN A 475 -16.17 -26.62 -30.86
C ASN A 475 -15.23 -27.53 -31.67
N GLY A 476 -14.37 -28.30 -30.98
CA GLY A 476 -13.39 -29.20 -31.61
C GLY A 476 -12.13 -28.53 -32.17
N LYS A 477 -11.98 -27.20 -32.07
CA LYS A 477 -10.82 -26.45 -32.56
C LYS A 477 -10.08 -25.75 -31.42
N TYR A 478 -8.76 -25.63 -31.53
CA TYR A 478 -7.95 -24.87 -30.57
C TYR A 478 -7.92 -23.38 -30.95
N GLU A 479 -8.38 -22.54 -30.02
CA GLU A 479 -8.35 -21.08 -30.14
C GLU A 479 -7.26 -20.51 -29.23
N LYS A 480 -6.47 -19.55 -29.74
CA LYS A 480 -5.40 -18.91 -28.98
C LYS A 480 -5.98 -18.08 -27.83
N LEU A 481 -5.54 -18.34 -26.60
CA LEU A 481 -5.84 -17.53 -25.42
C LEU A 481 -4.82 -16.42 -25.22
N ARG A 482 -3.54 -16.77 -25.11
CA ARG A 482 -2.47 -15.83 -24.74
C ARG A 482 -1.10 -16.33 -25.17
N THR A 483 -0.20 -15.42 -25.51
CA THR A 483 1.24 -15.68 -25.61
C THR A 483 1.96 -14.98 -24.45
N LEU A 484 2.88 -15.65 -23.77
CA LEU A 484 3.59 -15.13 -22.60
C LEU A 484 5.00 -15.74 -22.49
N SER A 485 5.92 -15.06 -21.81
CA SER A 485 7.27 -15.57 -21.53
C SER A 485 7.35 -16.45 -20.27
N LYS A 486 6.32 -16.43 -19.42
CA LYS A 486 6.25 -17.22 -18.18
C LYS A 486 5.80 -18.66 -18.46
N THR A 487 6.04 -19.55 -17.49
CA THR A 487 5.66 -20.97 -17.51
C THR A 487 4.35 -21.27 -16.76
N SER A 488 3.52 -20.25 -16.54
CA SER A 488 2.20 -20.41 -15.95
C SER A 488 1.20 -19.39 -16.47
N LEU A 489 -0.08 -19.78 -16.50
CA LEU A 489 -1.20 -18.92 -16.88
C LEU A 489 -2.42 -19.23 -16.00
N THR A 490 -2.99 -18.20 -15.40
CA THR A 490 -4.30 -18.31 -14.75
C THR A 490 -5.41 -18.02 -15.76
N VAL A 491 -6.32 -18.97 -15.95
CA VAL A 491 -7.49 -18.88 -16.82
C VAL A 491 -8.73 -18.73 -15.94
N SER A 492 -9.35 -17.55 -15.97
CA SER A 492 -10.58 -17.24 -15.22
C SER A 492 -11.85 -17.55 -16.03
N GLY A 493 -13.01 -17.42 -15.38
CA GLY A 493 -14.32 -17.53 -16.04
C GLY A 493 -14.69 -18.96 -16.44
N LEU A 494 -14.09 -19.95 -15.78
CA LEU A 494 -14.48 -21.34 -15.95
C LEU A 494 -15.92 -21.54 -15.44
N LYS A 495 -16.59 -22.59 -15.90
CA LYS A 495 -17.97 -22.91 -15.53
C LYS A 495 -17.95 -24.18 -14.70
N ASN A 496 -18.66 -24.20 -13.59
CA ASN A 496 -18.71 -25.35 -12.69
C ASN A 496 -19.24 -26.59 -13.42
N GLY A 497 -18.59 -27.74 -13.21
CA GLY A 497 -18.87 -29.00 -13.87
C GLY A 497 -18.43 -29.09 -15.34
N LYS A 498 -17.84 -28.04 -15.93
CA LYS A 498 -17.38 -28.06 -17.32
C LYS A 498 -15.89 -28.42 -17.41
N THR A 499 -15.57 -29.31 -18.34
CA THR A 499 -14.20 -29.65 -18.74
C THR A 499 -13.71 -28.68 -19.82
N TYR A 500 -12.47 -28.23 -19.65
CA TYR A 500 -11.74 -27.35 -20.56
C TYR A 500 -10.45 -28.04 -20.97
N GLU A 501 -10.21 -28.14 -22.27
CA GLU A 501 -8.98 -28.72 -22.82
C GLU A 501 -8.06 -27.58 -23.26
N PHE A 502 -6.81 -27.61 -22.82
CA PHE A 502 -5.79 -26.64 -23.15
C PHE A 502 -4.63 -27.28 -23.90
N LEU A 503 -4.05 -26.52 -24.81
CA LEU A 503 -2.85 -26.87 -25.57
C LEU A 503 -1.83 -25.74 -25.41
N ILE A 504 -0.61 -26.02 -24.95
CA ILE A 504 0.45 -25.03 -24.78
C ILE A 504 1.59 -25.34 -25.74
N ARG A 505 1.88 -24.43 -26.66
CA ARG A 505 2.98 -24.52 -27.64
C ARG A 505 4.08 -23.53 -27.29
N TYR A 506 5.34 -23.90 -27.43
CA TYR A 506 6.49 -23.03 -27.15
C TYR A 506 7.07 -22.46 -28.44
N SER A 507 7.85 -21.38 -28.36
CA SER A 507 8.48 -20.73 -29.50
C SER A 507 9.99 -20.60 -29.31
N ILE A 508 10.79 -21.02 -30.30
CA ILE A 508 12.26 -20.90 -30.31
C ILE A 508 12.67 -20.17 -31.60
N GLY A 509 13.42 -19.07 -31.50
CA GLY A 509 13.82 -18.28 -32.66
C GLY A 509 12.63 -17.79 -33.49
N GLY A 510 11.54 -17.41 -32.81
CA GLY A 510 10.27 -16.98 -33.44
C GLY A 510 9.40 -18.09 -34.07
N ASN A 511 9.83 -19.36 -34.07
CA ASN A 511 9.08 -20.47 -34.64
C ASN A 511 8.30 -21.24 -33.56
N LEU A 512 7.00 -21.42 -33.77
CA LEU A 512 6.10 -22.13 -32.86
C LEU A 512 6.22 -23.65 -33.02
N SER A 513 6.42 -24.38 -31.91
CA SER A 513 6.56 -25.85 -31.85
C SER A 513 5.40 -26.57 -32.53
N GLU A 514 5.58 -27.77 -33.08
CA GLU A 514 4.45 -28.54 -33.65
C GLU A 514 3.40 -28.89 -32.58
N THR A 515 2.16 -29.22 -32.99
CA THR A 515 1.12 -29.63 -32.02
C THR A 515 1.45 -30.95 -31.33
N ALA A 516 2.23 -31.82 -31.98
CA ALA A 516 2.70 -33.08 -31.41
C ALA A 516 3.67 -32.89 -30.23
N ASP A 517 4.29 -31.71 -30.12
CA ASP A 517 5.26 -31.36 -29.09
C ASP A 517 4.67 -30.45 -28.00
N ALA A 518 3.37 -30.17 -28.06
CA ALA A 518 2.69 -29.29 -27.13
C ALA A 518 2.41 -29.97 -25.78
N TYR A 519 2.22 -29.17 -24.73
CA TYR A 519 1.60 -29.65 -23.50
C TYR A 519 0.08 -29.70 -23.68
N GLU A 520 -0.55 -30.79 -23.28
CA GLU A 520 -2.01 -30.92 -23.27
C GLU A 520 -2.51 -31.15 -21.84
N ILE A 521 -3.55 -30.41 -21.44
CA ILE A 521 -4.17 -30.61 -20.13
C ILE A 521 -5.68 -30.41 -20.20
N SER A 522 -6.41 -31.35 -19.61
CA SER A 522 -7.86 -31.28 -19.44
C SER A 522 -8.19 -30.91 -18.00
N VAL A 523 -9.03 -29.90 -17.83
CA VAL A 523 -9.33 -29.32 -16.53
C VAL A 523 -10.84 -29.25 -16.34
N THR A 524 -11.37 -29.97 -15.36
CA THR A 524 -12.78 -29.87 -14.97
C THR A 524 -12.92 -28.92 -13.80
N ALA A 525 -13.60 -27.80 -14.00
CA ALA A 525 -13.91 -26.86 -12.93
C ALA A 525 -14.92 -27.49 -11.96
N ASN A 526 -14.60 -27.57 -10.67
CA ASN A 526 -15.49 -28.16 -9.66
C ASN A 526 -15.49 -27.32 -8.37
N TYR A 527 -16.32 -26.28 -8.33
CA TYR A 527 -16.36 -25.32 -7.22
C TYR A 527 -17.18 -25.89 -6.07
N LYS A 528 -16.62 -25.84 -4.87
CA LYS A 528 -17.29 -26.23 -3.63
C LYS A 528 -17.70 -24.99 -2.82
N PRO A 529 -18.79 -25.07 -2.04
CA PRO A 529 -19.08 -24.05 -1.04
C PRO A 529 -18.00 -23.97 0.03
N VAL A 530 -17.51 -22.77 0.30
CA VAL A 530 -16.62 -22.43 1.43
C VAL A 530 -17.48 -21.97 2.59
N VAL A 531 -17.43 -22.71 3.70
CA VAL A 531 -18.34 -22.50 4.83
C VAL A 531 -17.71 -21.58 5.86
N SER A 532 -18.46 -20.55 6.27
CA SER A 532 -18.15 -19.67 7.40
C SER A 532 -19.22 -19.83 8.48
N LEU A 533 -18.79 -19.88 9.74
CA LEU A 533 -19.64 -20.12 10.90
C LEU A 533 -19.56 -18.94 11.87
N THR A 534 -20.72 -18.47 12.32
CA THR A 534 -20.82 -17.48 13.42
C THR A 534 -21.67 -18.06 14.53
N ALA A 535 -21.14 -18.08 15.75
CA ALA A 535 -21.89 -18.49 16.94
C ALA A 535 -22.57 -17.28 17.59
N ASP A 536 -23.89 -17.39 17.73
CA ASP A 536 -24.76 -16.49 18.48
C ASP A 536 -25.26 -17.23 19.73
N GLU A 537 -25.89 -16.54 20.68
CA GLU A 537 -26.50 -17.17 21.84
C GLU A 537 -27.56 -18.19 21.41
N GLY A 538 -27.34 -19.47 21.72
CA GLY A 538 -28.25 -20.58 21.39
C GLY A 538 -28.41 -20.90 19.88
N SER A 539 -27.63 -20.29 18.99
CA SER A 539 -27.66 -20.63 17.56
C SER A 539 -26.32 -20.47 16.83
N ILE A 540 -26.20 -21.10 15.65
CA ILE A 540 -25.07 -20.93 14.73
C ILE A 540 -25.61 -20.53 13.36
N ALA A 541 -25.10 -19.43 12.83
CA ALA A 541 -25.30 -19.06 11.44
C ALA A 541 -24.25 -19.77 10.57
N VAL A 542 -24.73 -20.62 9.66
CA VAL A 542 -23.91 -21.31 8.65
C VAL A 542 -24.07 -20.54 7.34
N ARG A 543 -22.99 -19.95 6.84
CA ARG A 543 -22.96 -19.16 5.60
C ARG A 543 -21.94 -19.74 4.63
N TRP A 544 -22.14 -19.52 3.35
CA TRP A 544 -21.16 -19.90 2.32
C TRP A 544 -21.19 -18.94 1.14
N ASN A 545 -20.09 -18.93 0.38
CA ASN A 545 -20.05 -18.24 -0.92
C ASN A 545 -21.01 -18.93 -1.89
N LYS A 546 -21.65 -18.13 -2.76
CA LYS A 546 -22.50 -18.65 -3.82
C LYS A 546 -21.66 -19.47 -4.80
N VAL A 547 -22.11 -20.67 -5.13
CA VAL A 547 -21.57 -21.50 -6.20
C VAL A 547 -22.34 -21.20 -7.48
N ASP A 548 -21.64 -20.86 -8.55
CA ASP A 548 -22.26 -20.55 -9.84
C ASP A 548 -23.01 -21.76 -10.41
N ASN A 549 -24.21 -21.48 -10.95
CA ASN A 549 -25.18 -22.46 -11.44
C ASN A 549 -25.64 -23.49 -10.40
N ALA A 550 -25.42 -23.25 -9.10
CA ALA A 550 -26.01 -24.07 -8.06
C ALA A 550 -27.50 -23.77 -7.94
N GLU A 551 -28.33 -24.78 -8.23
CA GLU A 551 -29.78 -24.68 -8.09
C GLU A 551 -30.19 -24.62 -6.61
N LYS A 552 -29.45 -25.34 -5.75
CA LYS A 552 -29.70 -25.45 -4.32
C LYS A 552 -28.50 -25.99 -3.56
N TYR A 553 -28.60 -25.95 -2.24
CA TYR A 553 -27.57 -26.38 -1.30
C TYR A 553 -28.12 -27.32 -0.25
N ARG A 554 -27.26 -28.21 0.24
CA ARG A 554 -27.51 -29.07 1.40
C ARG A 554 -26.48 -28.79 2.48
N VAL A 555 -26.96 -28.47 3.67
CA VAL A 555 -26.14 -28.24 4.87
C VAL A 555 -26.11 -29.52 5.69
N PHE A 556 -24.90 -29.97 6.02
CA PHE A 556 -24.66 -31.17 6.80
C PHE A 556 -23.99 -30.81 8.11
N LYS A 557 -24.45 -31.40 9.21
CA LYS A 557 -23.74 -31.43 10.49
C LYS A 557 -22.83 -32.64 10.53
N TYR A 558 -21.56 -32.46 10.89
CA TYR A 558 -20.60 -33.54 11.03
C TYR A 558 -20.63 -34.10 12.47
N VAL A 559 -20.97 -35.38 12.62
CA VAL A 559 -21.09 -36.06 13.92
C VAL A 559 -20.53 -37.49 13.80
N ASN A 560 -19.58 -37.85 14.65
CA ASN A 560 -18.98 -39.20 14.74
C ASN A 560 -18.50 -39.73 13.38
N GLY A 561 -17.76 -38.92 12.62
CA GLY A 561 -17.23 -39.32 11.31
C GLY A 561 -18.24 -39.30 10.16
N LYS A 562 -19.50 -38.88 10.40
CA LYS A 562 -20.58 -38.93 9.40
C LYS A 562 -21.23 -37.56 9.21
N LEU A 563 -21.53 -37.23 7.96
CA LEU A 563 -22.34 -36.07 7.59
C LEU A 563 -23.83 -36.40 7.74
N LYS A 564 -24.54 -35.63 8.57
CA LYS A 564 -26.00 -35.71 8.75
C LYS A 564 -26.64 -34.48 8.15
N LEU A 565 -27.55 -34.66 7.19
CA LEU A 565 -28.29 -33.55 6.58
C LEU A 565 -29.11 -32.81 7.65
N VAL A 566 -29.02 -31.48 7.68
CA VAL A 566 -29.77 -30.64 8.63
C VAL A 566 -30.61 -29.55 7.95
N ALA A 567 -30.29 -29.21 6.69
CA ALA A 567 -31.12 -28.30 5.90
C ALA A 567 -30.87 -28.48 4.40
N GLU A 568 -31.88 -28.17 3.59
CA GLU A 568 -31.78 -27.95 2.14
C GLU A 568 -32.35 -26.55 1.86
N THR A 569 -31.68 -25.77 1.04
CA THR A 569 -32.05 -24.36 0.78
C THR A 569 -31.52 -23.89 -0.56
N GLU A 570 -32.22 -22.95 -1.20
CA GLU A 570 -31.74 -22.23 -2.38
C GLU A 570 -30.90 -21.00 -1.99
N LYS A 571 -30.98 -20.58 -0.71
CA LYS A 571 -30.21 -19.46 -0.16
C LYS A 571 -28.80 -19.92 0.22
N ASN A 572 -27.88 -18.97 0.35
CA ASN A 572 -26.48 -19.20 0.73
C ASN A 572 -26.21 -19.13 2.25
N ALA A 573 -27.26 -19.28 3.06
CA ALA A 573 -27.17 -19.26 4.51
C ALA A 573 -28.32 -20.03 5.16
N VAL A 574 -28.03 -20.65 6.31
CA VAL A 574 -29.00 -21.27 7.22
C VAL A 574 -28.63 -20.95 8.66
N ARG A 575 -29.61 -20.66 9.51
CA ARG A 575 -29.43 -20.55 10.96
C ARG A 575 -29.84 -21.87 11.63
N ILE A 576 -28.95 -22.45 12.42
CA ILE A 576 -29.18 -23.65 13.21
C ILE A 576 -29.39 -23.26 14.67
N THR A 577 -30.57 -23.51 15.23
CA THR A 577 -30.92 -23.16 16.61
C THR A 577 -30.76 -24.35 17.56
N GLY A 578 -30.80 -24.10 18.87
CA GLY A 578 -30.71 -25.14 19.90
C GLY A 578 -29.28 -25.59 20.21
N THR A 579 -28.29 -24.70 20.01
CA THR A 579 -26.90 -24.99 20.36
C THR A 579 -26.67 -24.79 21.85
N LYS A 580 -25.70 -25.53 22.41
CA LYS A 580 -25.33 -25.45 23.83
C LYS A 580 -24.01 -24.72 23.96
N ALA A 581 -23.97 -23.67 24.78
CA ALA A 581 -22.77 -22.89 25.08
C ALA A 581 -21.58 -23.79 25.40
N GLY A 582 -20.41 -23.46 24.85
CA GLY A 582 -19.17 -24.20 25.04
C GLY A 582 -19.03 -25.51 24.23
N LYS A 583 -20.06 -25.98 23.51
CA LYS A 583 -19.93 -27.15 22.63
C LYS A 583 -19.43 -26.78 21.25
N LYS A 584 -18.57 -27.63 20.66
CA LYS A 584 -18.13 -27.52 19.26
C LYS A 584 -19.17 -28.10 18.31
N TYR A 585 -19.38 -27.41 17.20
CA TYR A 585 -20.24 -27.84 16.11
C TYR A 585 -19.49 -27.70 14.79
N SER A 586 -19.63 -28.71 13.93
CA SER A 586 -18.93 -28.78 12.65
C SER A 586 -19.95 -28.96 11.52
N TYR A 587 -19.79 -28.19 10.43
CA TYR A 587 -20.71 -28.19 9.30
C TYR A 587 -19.97 -28.20 7.96
N ALA A 588 -20.59 -28.81 6.97
CA ALA A 588 -20.17 -28.77 5.56
C ALA A 588 -21.38 -28.51 4.68
N VAL A 589 -21.15 -27.97 3.48
CA VAL A 589 -22.22 -27.63 2.54
C VAL A 589 -21.91 -28.23 1.17
N LYS A 590 -22.93 -28.84 0.55
CA LYS A 590 -22.88 -29.29 -0.85
C LYS A 590 -23.72 -28.36 -1.71
N ALA A 591 -23.25 -28.07 -2.91
CA ALA A 591 -24.03 -27.42 -3.96
C ALA A 591 -24.57 -28.46 -4.93
N TYR A 592 -25.77 -28.24 -5.48
CA TYR A 592 -26.34 -29.05 -6.56
C TYR A 592 -26.16 -28.33 -7.88
N VAL A 593 -25.37 -28.91 -8.78
CA VAL A 593 -24.93 -28.28 -10.03
C VAL A 593 -25.03 -29.30 -11.14
N ASN A 594 -25.72 -28.97 -12.23
CA ASN A 594 -25.86 -29.81 -13.42
C ASN A 594 -26.31 -31.26 -13.13
N GLY A 595 -27.24 -31.44 -12.19
CA GLY A 595 -27.78 -32.76 -11.84
C GLY A 595 -27.03 -33.53 -10.75
N GLU A 596 -25.86 -33.05 -10.30
CA GLU A 596 -25.04 -33.73 -9.29
C GLU A 596 -24.72 -32.86 -8.06
N TRP A 597 -24.45 -33.50 -6.92
CA TRP A 597 -24.01 -32.81 -5.71
C TRP A 597 -22.49 -32.74 -5.62
N THR A 598 -21.94 -31.58 -5.25
CA THR A 598 -20.50 -31.44 -5.00
C THR A 598 -20.01 -32.40 -3.91
N LYS A 599 -18.77 -32.88 -4.05
CA LYS A 599 -18.12 -33.73 -3.05
C LYS A 599 -17.64 -32.88 -1.87
N VAL A 600 -17.57 -33.49 -0.68
CA VAL A 600 -17.06 -32.87 0.56
C VAL A 600 -15.83 -33.66 1.02
N SER A 601 -14.72 -32.99 1.26
CA SER A 601 -13.52 -33.51 1.93
C SER A 601 -13.43 -32.97 3.35
N SER A 602 -12.48 -33.47 4.14
CA SER A 602 -12.24 -33.02 5.52
C SER A 602 -11.91 -31.53 5.62
N SER A 603 -11.22 -30.98 4.61
CA SER A 603 -10.92 -29.55 4.46
C SER A 603 -12.15 -28.65 4.37
N ASP A 604 -13.29 -29.19 3.93
CA ASP A 604 -14.51 -28.41 3.66
C ASP A 604 -15.42 -28.32 4.91
N ILE A 605 -14.98 -28.90 6.03
CA ILE A 605 -15.74 -28.95 7.30
C ILE A 605 -15.29 -27.79 8.20
N ALA A 606 -16.13 -26.75 8.29
CA ALA A 606 -15.91 -25.65 9.22
C ALA A 606 -16.36 -26.04 10.63
N THR A 607 -15.66 -25.56 11.67
CA THR A 607 -15.99 -25.84 13.08
C THR A 607 -16.01 -24.55 13.90
N VAL A 608 -17.00 -24.42 14.79
CA VAL A 608 -17.13 -23.28 15.72
C VAL A 608 -17.52 -23.78 17.11
N THR A 609 -17.12 -23.06 18.15
CA THR A 609 -17.61 -23.25 19.52
C THR A 609 -18.82 -22.35 19.74
N ALA A 610 -19.95 -22.94 20.15
CA ALA A 610 -21.17 -22.18 20.42
C ALA A 610 -20.98 -21.24 21.63
N LYS A 611 -21.56 -20.04 21.55
CA LYS A 611 -21.59 -19.05 22.64
C LYS A 611 -22.69 -19.37 23.64
#